data_AF-A0A6J8FAI6-F1
#
_entry.id   AF-A0A6J8FAI6-F1
#
_cell.length_a   1.000
_cell.length_b   1.000
_cell.length_c   1.000
_cell.angle_alpha   90.00
_cell.angle_beta   90.00
_cell.angle_gamma   90.00
#
_symmetry.space_group_name_H-M   'P 1'
#
loop_
_entity.id
_entity.type
_entity.pdbx_description
1 polymer ?
#
loop_
_entity_poly.entity_id
_entity_poly.type
_entity_poly.pdbx_seq_one_letter_code
_entity_poly.pdbx_strand_id
1 'polypeptide(L)'
;MTPRPSSTSGRGSSSDIGSGWALPKQIASWYPRKGGEFLANTIAGHNAFIQDIPTRFDEVHARHFSLVEGLAITPLYTLAMVHYFSIFCQYPARIAVLKPILEELRQKSELQHHWLLIMQAKRAPREIIAWRCGILTLQVVLFPIWLFLSSAAPQLVHATIAFSNHILHTKYSCLKASGSSAASGRAAVVPEFVSKAADMYAATETFHEAQSVTLPTDFGVAIVMLLLILFFAA
;
A
#
# COMPACT_ATOMS: atom_id res chain seq x y z
N MET A 1 -53.65 -27.95 -16.89
CA MET A 1 -52.92 -27.69 -18.16
C MET A 1 -53.35 -26.33 -18.67
N THR A 2 -52.41 -25.39 -18.66
CA THR A 2 -52.58 -23.98 -19.06
C THR A 2 -52.86 -23.82 -20.55
N PRO A 3 -53.58 -22.74 -20.92
CA PRO A 3 -52.90 -21.75 -21.75
C PRO A 3 -53.31 -20.29 -21.47
N ARG A 4 -52.36 -19.35 -21.60
CA ARG A 4 -52.63 -17.95 -21.96
C ARG A 4 -51.43 -17.31 -22.67
N PRO A 5 -51.66 -16.30 -23.53
CA PRO A 5 -50.76 -15.88 -24.61
C PRO A 5 -49.86 -14.69 -24.26
N SER A 6 -49.08 -14.31 -25.28
CA SER A 6 -48.01 -13.34 -25.44
C SER A 6 -48.29 -11.85 -25.21
N SER A 7 -47.17 -11.11 -25.08
CA SER A 7 -46.82 -9.77 -25.60
C SER A 7 -46.92 -8.53 -24.69
N THR A 8 -45.71 -8.03 -24.36
CA THR A 8 -45.12 -6.69 -24.55
C THR A 8 -45.82 -5.38 -24.15
N SER A 9 -44.98 -4.55 -23.51
CA SER A 9 -44.87 -3.08 -23.57
C SER A 9 -45.61 -2.24 -22.51
N GLY A 10 -44.79 -1.55 -21.72
CA GLY A 10 -45.19 -0.51 -20.77
C GLY A 10 -43.95 0.30 -20.39
N ARG A 11 -43.49 1.12 -21.34
CA ARG A 11 -42.33 2.01 -21.22
C ARG A 11 -42.76 3.22 -20.37
N GLY A 12 -42.41 3.22 -19.10
CA GLY A 12 -42.56 4.37 -18.20
C GLY A 12 -41.28 5.20 -18.18
N SER A 13 -41.26 6.24 -19.01
CA SER A 13 -40.25 7.30 -19.02
C SER A 13 -40.65 8.39 -18.03
N SER A 14 -39.78 8.67 -17.05
CA SER A 14 -39.66 9.93 -16.31
C SER A 14 -38.57 9.71 -15.25
N SER A 15 -37.55 10.52 -15.04
CA SER A 15 -37.10 11.76 -15.65
C SER A 15 -35.69 11.96 -15.12
N ASP A 16 -34.72 12.09 -16.01
CA ASP A 16 -33.36 12.51 -15.70
C ASP A 16 -33.37 13.86 -14.98
N ILE A 17 -33.07 13.85 -13.68
CA ILE A 17 -32.79 15.06 -12.92
C ILE A 17 -31.43 14.86 -12.22
N GLY A 18 -30.40 15.48 -12.80
CA GLY A 18 -29.25 16.00 -12.04
C GLY A 18 -28.03 15.10 -11.86
N SER A 19 -27.44 14.57 -12.93
CA SER A 19 -26.08 13.95 -12.88
C SER A 19 -24.98 14.90 -13.39
N GLY A 20 -25.01 16.17 -12.97
CA GLY A 20 -24.00 17.18 -13.34
C GLY A 20 -22.58 16.93 -12.79
N TRP A 21 -22.39 15.87 -11.99
CA TRP A 21 -21.11 15.52 -11.35
C TRP A 21 -20.75 14.03 -11.51
N ALA A 22 -21.39 13.32 -12.44
CA ALA A 22 -20.99 11.95 -12.71
C ALA A 22 -19.65 11.95 -13.46
N LEU A 23 -18.59 11.57 -12.76
CA LEU A 23 -17.28 11.30 -13.37
C LEU A 23 -17.46 10.37 -14.58
N PRO A 24 -16.88 10.71 -15.76
CA PRO A 24 -16.95 9.86 -16.93
C PRO A 24 -16.56 8.41 -16.59
N LYS A 25 -17.33 7.43 -17.06
CA LYS A 25 -17.12 6.00 -16.75
C LYS A 25 -15.68 5.50 -17.05
N GLN A 26 -14.99 6.14 -17.98
CA GLN A 26 -13.58 5.89 -18.31
C GLN A 26 -12.60 6.39 -17.22
N ILE A 27 -12.92 7.48 -16.53
CA ILE A 27 -12.12 8.03 -15.42
C ILE A 27 -12.44 7.27 -14.13
N ALA A 28 -13.71 6.92 -13.92
CA ALA A 28 -14.14 6.10 -12.78
C ALA A 28 -13.65 4.64 -12.83
N SER A 29 -13.30 4.11 -14.00
CA SER A 29 -12.62 2.80 -14.14
C SER A 29 -11.10 2.90 -14.05
N TRP A 30 -10.54 4.09 -14.22
CA TRP A 30 -9.11 4.39 -14.05
C TRP A 30 -8.73 4.57 -12.58
N TYR A 31 -9.66 5.08 -11.79
CA TYR A 31 -9.47 5.45 -10.39
C TYR A 31 -10.36 4.58 -9.49
N PRO A 32 -9.86 3.97 -8.42
CA PRO A 32 -8.53 4.08 -7.81
C PRO A 32 -7.51 3.00 -8.25
N ARG A 33 -7.94 1.96 -8.98
CA ARG A 33 -7.12 0.75 -9.24
C ARG A 33 -5.85 1.03 -10.05
N LYS A 34 -5.96 1.60 -11.26
CA LYS A 34 -4.78 1.84 -12.14
C LYS A 34 -3.83 2.91 -11.59
N GLY A 35 -4.38 3.94 -10.96
CA GLY A 35 -3.56 4.95 -10.27
C GLY A 35 -2.77 4.34 -9.11
N GLY A 36 -3.41 3.46 -8.33
CA GLY A 36 -2.76 2.72 -7.25
C GLY A 36 -1.64 1.82 -7.76
N GLU A 37 -1.90 1.05 -8.82
CA GLU A 37 -0.91 0.20 -9.48
C GLU A 37 0.31 1.02 -9.97
N PHE A 38 0.09 2.18 -10.57
CA PHE A 38 1.17 3.07 -11.03
C PHE A 38 2.05 3.56 -9.87
N LEU A 39 1.43 4.09 -8.81
CA LEU A 39 2.15 4.59 -7.63
C LEU A 39 2.88 3.45 -6.91
N ALA A 40 2.24 2.30 -6.77
CA ALA A 40 2.84 1.12 -6.18
C ALA A 40 4.04 0.62 -6.98
N ASN A 41 3.98 0.65 -8.31
CA ASN A 41 5.13 0.34 -9.15
C ASN A 41 6.28 1.34 -8.99
N THR A 42 5.97 2.60 -8.68
CA THR A 42 6.98 3.64 -8.43
C THR A 42 7.73 3.39 -7.12
N ILE A 43 7.05 2.91 -6.08
CA ILE A 43 7.66 2.68 -4.75
C ILE A 43 8.17 1.25 -4.52
N ALA A 44 7.55 0.25 -5.15
CA ALA A 44 7.79 -1.17 -4.89
C ALA A 44 7.97 -2.01 -6.16
N GLY A 45 7.74 -1.46 -7.36
CA GLY A 45 7.72 -2.18 -8.63
C GLY A 45 9.09 -2.53 -9.23
N HIS A 46 9.05 -3.00 -10.47
CA HIS A 46 10.21 -3.52 -11.19
C HIS A 46 11.28 -2.46 -11.49
N ASN A 47 10.98 -1.16 -11.56
CA ASN A 47 12.01 -0.15 -11.81
C ASN A 47 13.01 0.02 -10.65
N ALA A 48 12.65 -0.38 -9.43
CA ALA A 48 13.58 -0.50 -8.33
C ALA A 48 14.33 -1.86 -8.33
N PHE A 49 13.88 -2.81 -9.15
CA PHE A 49 14.54 -4.09 -9.46
C PHE A 49 15.35 -3.94 -10.75
N ILE A 50 16.66 -3.71 -10.64
CA ILE A 50 17.51 -3.98 -11.80
C ILE A 50 17.44 -5.49 -12.07
N GLN A 51 16.69 -5.86 -13.12
CA GLN A 51 16.74 -7.09 -13.93
C GLN A 51 16.64 -8.50 -13.32
N ASP A 52 16.67 -8.71 -12.01
CA ASP A 52 16.61 -10.08 -11.44
C ASP A 52 15.55 -10.21 -10.35
N ILE A 53 14.41 -10.88 -10.61
CA ILE A 53 13.54 -11.37 -9.52
C ILE A 53 14.44 -12.16 -8.54
N PRO A 54 14.39 -11.95 -7.21
CA PRO A 54 15.28 -12.64 -6.29
C PRO A 54 15.00 -14.13 -6.34
N THR A 55 15.83 -14.88 -7.05
CA THR A 55 15.75 -16.34 -7.10
C THR A 55 16.34 -16.96 -5.84
N ARG A 56 17.04 -16.16 -5.00
CA ARG A 56 17.64 -16.56 -3.73
C ARG A 56 17.80 -15.38 -2.77
N PHE A 57 17.85 -15.65 -1.47
CA PHE A 57 18.24 -14.65 -0.48
C PHE A 57 19.72 -14.25 -0.67
N ASP A 58 20.00 -12.95 -0.73
CA ASP A 58 21.35 -12.41 -0.93
C ASP A 58 21.47 -11.05 -0.22
N GLU A 59 22.67 -10.66 0.18
CA GLU A 59 22.97 -9.40 0.88
C GLU A 59 22.72 -8.18 -0.02
N VAL A 60 22.80 -8.34 -1.33
CA VAL A 60 22.40 -7.33 -2.32
C VAL A 60 20.91 -7.00 -2.19
N HIS A 61 20.08 -7.99 -1.85
CA HIS A 61 18.65 -7.80 -1.64
C HIS A 61 18.34 -7.03 -0.36
N ALA A 62 19.18 -7.12 0.68
CA ALA A 62 18.92 -6.42 1.95
C ALA A 62 18.83 -4.89 1.78
N ARG A 63 19.69 -4.33 0.92
CA ARG A 63 19.63 -2.91 0.56
C ARG A 63 18.29 -2.59 -0.11
N HIS A 64 17.91 -3.38 -1.11
CA HIS A 64 16.67 -3.21 -1.85
C HIS A 64 15.41 -3.34 -0.97
N PHE A 65 15.29 -4.42 -0.22
CA PHE A 65 14.16 -4.63 0.68
C PHE A 65 14.11 -3.54 1.75
N SER A 66 15.24 -3.11 2.32
CA SER A 66 15.25 -1.98 3.26
C SER A 66 14.78 -0.65 2.64
N LEU A 67 14.94 -0.47 1.33
CA LEU A 67 14.41 0.70 0.63
C LEU A 67 12.91 0.57 0.43
N VAL A 68 12.45 -0.55 -0.13
CA VAL A 68 11.04 -0.74 -0.47
C VAL A 68 10.16 -0.84 0.77
N GLU A 69 10.59 -1.57 1.80
CA GLU A 69 9.91 -1.61 3.09
C GLU A 69 9.81 -0.19 3.68
N GLY A 70 10.91 0.57 3.64
CA GLY A 70 10.91 1.98 4.02
C GLY A 70 9.90 2.83 3.23
N LEU A 71 9.91 2.74 1.90
CA LEU A 71 9.01 3.53 1.03
C LEU A 71 7.54 3.14 1.19
N ALA A 72 7.24 1.89 1.55
CA ALA A 72 5.87 1.42 1.78
C ALA A 72 5.31 1.82 3.16
N ILE A 73 6.16 2.25 4.11
CA ILE A 73 5.70 2.70 5.44
C ILE A 73 5.03 4.07 5.37
N THR A 74 5.58 5.04 4.62
CA THR A 74 5.04 6.41 4.55
C THR A 74 3.55 6.46 4.15
N PRO A 75 3.10 5.86 3.03
CA PRO A 75 1.70 5.90 2.63
C PRO A 75 0.77 5.24 3.65
N LEU A 76 1.23 4.19 4.33
CA LEU A 76 0.44 3.52 5.37
C LEU A 76 0.35 4.38 6.64
N TYR A 77 1.43 5.08 7.01
CA TYR A 77 1.48 5.95 8.17
C TYR A 77 0.58 7.17 8.00
N THR A 78 0.62 7.83 6.85
CA THR A 78 -0.25 8.97 6.55
C THR A 78 -1.73 8.57 6.50
N LEU A 79 -2.02 7.37 6.02
CA LEU A 79 -3.37 6.80 6.02
C LEU A 79 -3.86 6.51 7.44
N ALA A 80 -3.00 6.03 8.34
CA ALA A 80 -3.32 5.87 9.76
C ALA A 80 -3.69 7.22 10.41
N MET A 81 -2.92 8.28 10.13
CA MET A 81 -3.23 9.62 10.61
C MET A 81 -4.60 10.09 10.10
N VAL A 82 -4.87 9.97 8.80
CA VAL A 82 -6.16 10.35 8.21
C VAL A 82 -7.32 9.61 8.85
N HIS A 83 -7.22 8.28 9.03
CA HIS A 83 -8.28 7.52 9.68
C HIS A 83 -8.44 7.88 11.16
N TYR A 84 -7.34 8.19 11.86
CA TYR A 84 -7.40 8.69 13.24
C TYR A 84 -8.19 9.99 13.36
N PHE A 85 -7.89 10.99 12.53
CA PHE A 85 -8.63 12.25 12.54
C PHE A 85 -10.08 12.08 12.06
N SER A 86 -10.33 11.13 11.15
CA SER A 86 -11.68 10.82 10.64
C SER A 86 -12.63 10.34 11.74
N ILE A 87 -12.08 9.72 12.80
CA ILE A 87 -12.87 9.32 13.97
C ILE A 87 -13.54 10.54 14.64
N PHE A 88 -12.89 11.69 14.62
CA PHE A 88 -13.39 12.95 15.20
C PHE A 88 -14.13 13.83 14.20
N CYS A 89 -14.21 13.41 12.93
CA CYS A 89 -14.84 14.15 11.83
C CYS A 89 -16.10 13.42 11.34
N GLN A 90 -16.14 13.02 10.07
CA GLN A 90 -17.35 12.51 9.42
C GLN A 90 -17.61 11.04 9.70
N TYR A 91 -16.59 10.25 10.06
CA TYR A 91 -16.70 8.80 10.14
C TYR A 91 -16.07 8.20 11.43
N PRO A 92 -16.76 8.30 12.59
CA PRO A 92 -16.33 7.66 13.85
C PRO A 92 -16.03 6.15 13.75
N ALA A 93 -16.75 5.45 12.87
CA ALA A 93 -16.58 4.02 12.62
C ALA A 93 -15.21 3.65 12.02
N ARG A 94 -14.40 4.63 11.58
CA ARG A 94 -13.05 4.43 11.04
C ARG A 94 -12.07 3.80 12.02
N ILE A 95 -12.40 3.76 13.31
CA ILE A 95 -11.65 2.98 14.30
C ILE A 95 -11.49 1.49 13.90
N ALA A 96 -12.47 0.92 13.18
CA ALA A 96 -12.40 -0.45 12.68
C ALA A 96 -11.36 -0.64 11.57
N VAL A 97 -11.06 0.42 10.81
CA VAL A 97 -10.05 0.45 9.73
C VAL A 97 -8.68 0.82 10.28
N LEU A 98 -8.63 1.72 11.27
CA LEU A 98 -7.40 2.19 11.89
C LEU A 98 -6.63 1.06 12.59
N LYS A 99 -7.32 0.18 13.32
CA LYS A 99 -6.67 -0.92 14.07
C LYS A 99 -5.83 -1.84 13.17
N PRO A 100 -6.36 -2.41 12.07
CA PRO A 100 -5.55 -3.19 11.12
C PRO A 100 -4.37 -2.42 10.54
N ILE A 101 -4.54 -1.13 10.23
CA ILE A 101 -3.46 -0.30 9.66
C ILE A 101 -2.32 -0.10 10.66
N LEU A 102 -2.63 0.14 11.94
CA LEU A 102 -1.62 0.27 12.99
C LEU A 102 -0.86 -1.04 13.21
N GLU A 103 -1.54 -2.18 13.10
CA GLU A 103 -0.89 -3.49 13.18
C GLU A 103 0.03 -3.74 11.97
N GLU A 104 -0.41 -3.42 10.75
CA GLU A 104 0.45 -3.51 9.56
C GLU A 104 1.67 -2.57 9.66
N LEU A 105 1.50 -1.36 10.23
CA LEU A 105 2.62 -0.44 10.48
C LEU A 105 3.64 -1.04 11.44
N ARG A 106 3.19 -1.67 12.52
CA ARG A 106 4.06 -2.36 13.47
C ARG A 106 4.86 -3.44 12.73
N GLN A 107 4.18 -4.28 11.96
CA GLN A 107 4.81 -5.39 11.24
C GLN A 107 5.80 -4.91 10.16
N LYS A 108 5.45 -3.91 9.34
CA LYS A 108 6.37 -3.31 8.36
C LYS A 108 7.58 -2.66 9.03
N SER A 109 7.39 -2.00 10.18
CA SER A 109 8.49 -1.42 10.95
C SER A 109 9.46 -2.48 11.46
N GLU A 110 8.94 -3.63 11.91
CA GLU A 110 9.76 -4.78 12.29
C GLU A 110 10.52 -5.35 11.10
N LEU A 111 9.90 -5.51 9.93
CA LEU A 111 10.60 -5.95 8.71
C LEU A 111 11.73 -4.99 8.34
N GLN A 112 11.45 -3.69 8.34
CA GLN A 112 12.45 -2.66 8.09
C GLN A 112 13.62 -2.74 9.08
N HIS A 113 13.32 -2.96 10.36
CA HIS A 113 14.35 -3.15 11.39
C HIS A 113 15.26 -4.35 11.09
N HIS A 114 14.69 -5.51 10.75
CA HIS A 114 15.47 -6.72 10.41
C HIS A 114 16.39 -6.47 9.20
N TRP A 115 15.90 -5.83 8.14
CA TRP A 115 16.72 -5.52 6.97
C TRP A 115 17.85 -4.54 7.27
N LEU A 116 17.60 -3.54 8.13
CA LEU A 116 18.64 -2.61 8.58
C LEU A 116 19.69 -3.30 9.48
N LEU A 117 19.31 -4.29 10.28
CA LEU A 117 20.26 -5.09 11.07
C LEU A 117 21.15 -5.96 10.18
N ILE A 118 20.59 -6.59 9.14
CA ILE A 118 21.36 -7.37 8.15
C ILE A 118 22.38 -6.46 7.46
N MET A 119 21.94 -5.27 7.01
CA MET A 119 22.82 -4.27 6.42
C MET A 119 23.92 -3.84 7.41
N GLN A 120 23.57 -3.67 8.68
CA GLN A 120 24.52 -3.28 9.73
C GLN A 120 25.60 -4.34 9.99
N ALA A 121 25.23 -5.62 9.96
CA ALA A 121 26.16 -6.73 10.18
C ALA A 121 27.13 -6.94 9.02
N LYS A 122 26.80 -6.46 7.80
CA LYS A 122 27.48 -6.84 6.56
C LYS A 122 28.22 -5.70 5.85
N ARG A 123 27.94 -4.44 6.20
CA ARG A 123 28.51 -3.26 5.51
C ARG A 123 29.35 -2.40 6.44
N ALA A 124 30.18 -1.54 5.84
CA ALA A 124 30.96 -0.57 6.59
C ALA A 124 30.05 0.46 7.29
N PRO A 125 30.38 0.90 8.53
CA PRO A 125 29.54 1.83 9.30
C PRO A 125 29.15 3.11 8.55
N ARG A 126 30.08 3.68 7.77
CA ARG A 126 29.84 4.90 6.98
C ARG A 126 28.77 4.70 5.91
N GLU A 127 28.77 3.56 5.22
CA GLU A 127 27.76 3.24 4.22
C GLU A 127 26.37 3.09 4.83
N ILE A 128 26.30 2.46 6.01
CA ILE A 128 25.02 2.25 6.72
C ILE A 128 24.44 3.59 7.17
N ILE A 129 25.28 4.49 7.70
CA ILE A 129 24.84 5.84 8.10
C ILE A 129 24.33 6.60 6.87
N ALA A 130 25.10 6.64 5.78
CA ALA A 130 24.69 7.31 4.55
C ALA A 130 23.37 6.74 4.01
N TRP A 131 23.20 5.42 4.05
CA TRP A 131 21.97 4.74 3.63
C TRP A 131 20.76 5.11 4.49
N ARG A 132 20.91 5.11 5.82
CA ARG A 132 19.85 5.52 6.76
C ARG A 132 19.47 7.00 6.56
N CYS A 133 20.45 7.88 6.38
CA CYS A 133 20.19 9.28 6.05
C CYS A 133 19.44 9.43 4.71
N GLY A 134 19.81 8.64 3.70
CA GLY A 134 19.11 8.62 2.41
C GLY A 134 17.65 8.19 2.54
N ILE A 135 17.38 7.08 3.23
CA ILE A 135 16.01 6.62 3.49
C ILE A 135 15.23 7.68 4.27
N LEU A 136 15.80 8.21 5.36
CA LEU A 136 15.13 9.25 6.16
C LEU A 136 14.80 10.48 5.32
N THR A 137 15.71 10.92 4.45
CA THR A 137 15.47 12.05 3.54
C THR A 137 14.29 11.78 2.62
N LEU A 138 14.22 10.57 2.03
CA LEU A 138 13.07 10.16 1.22
C LEU A 138 11.76 10.20 2.01
N GLN A 139 11.77 9.71 3.27
CA GLN A 139 10.58 9.76 4.13
C GLN A 139 10.12 11.20 4.36
N VAL A 140 11.04 12.10 4.72
CA VAL A 140 10.73 13.52 4.99
C VAL A 140 10.16 14.21 3.76
N VAL A 141 10.74 13.97 2.58
CA VAL A 141 10.29 14.60 1.33
C VAL A 141 8.95 14.04 0.85
N LEU A 142 8.73 12.73 0.95
CA LEU A 142 7.52 12.08 0.45
C LEU A 142 6.34 12.19 1.42
N PHE A 143 6.60 12.39 2.71
CA PHE A 143 5.56 12.51 3.73
C PHE A 143 4.44 13.52 3.40
N PRO A 144 4.72 14.79 3.08
CA PRO A 144 3.64 15.76 2.78
C PRO A 144 2.83 15.37 1.54
N ILE A 145 3.48 14.76 0.53
CA ILE A 145 2.83 14.29 -0.70
C ILE A 145 1.85 13.16 -0.35
N TRP A 146 2.30 12.17 0.42
CA TRP A 146 1.47 11.07 0.86
C TRP A 146 0.35 11.52 1.81
N LEU A 147 0.62 12.47 2.70
CA LEU A 147 -0.39 13.00 3.60
C LEU A 147 -1.52 13.69 2.83
N PHE A 148 -1.17 14.51 1.84
CA PHE A 148 -2.13 15.12 0.94
C PHE A 148 -2.95 14.06 0.19
N LEU A 149 -2.29 13.08 -0.43
CA LEU A 149 -2.97 12.00 -1.16
C LEU A 149 -3.87 11.15 -0.25
N SER A 150 -3.41 10.78 0.94
CA SER A 150 -4.20 10.03 1.92
C SER A 150 -5.45 10.80 2.34
N SER A 151 -5.37 12.13 2.46
CA SER A 151 -6.50 12.96 2.87
C SER A 151 -7.49 13.23 1.73
N ALA A 152 -7.00 13.48 0.51
CA ALA A 152 -7.84 13.81 -0.64
C ALA A 152 -8.42 12.55 -1.31
N ALA A 153 -7.66 11.47 -1.28
CA ALA A 153 -7.84 10.26 -2.06
C ALA A 153 -7.45 8.99 -1.26
N PRO A 154 -8.02 8.74 -0.07
CA PRO A 154 -7.66 7.56 0.75
C PRO A 154 -7.80 6.24 -0.01
N GLN A 155 -8.81 6.12 -0.87
CA GLN A 155 -9.04 4.97 -1.76
C GLN A 155 -7.87 4.69 -2.72
N LEU A 156 -7.25 5.74 -3.26
CA LEU A 156 -6.06 5.62 -4.12
C LEU A 156 -4.86 5.10 -3.32
N VAL A 157 -4.70 5.59 -2.09
CA VAL A 157 -3.61 5.14 -1.21
C VAL A 157 -3.83 3.70 -0.75
N HIS A 158 -5.07 3.31 -0.43
CA HIS A 158 -5.40 1.90 -0.18
C HIS A 158 -5.11 1.01 -1.39
N ALA A 159 -5.48 1.42 -2.62
CA ALA A 159 -5.13 0.68 -3.84
C ALA A 159 -3.61 0.59 -4.06
N THR A 160 -2.88 1.67 -3.77
CA THR A 160 -1.42 1.71 -3.83
C THR A 160 -0.82 0.69 -2.85
N ILE A 161 -1.28 0.69 -1.60
CA ILE A 161 -0.77 -0.22 -0.57
C ILE A 161 -1.10 -1.66 -0.95
N ALA A 162 -2.34 -1.95 -1.38
CA ALA A 162 -2.74 -3.28 -1.85
C ALA A 162 -1.79 -3.82 -2.91
N PHE A 163 -1.53 -3.04 -3.97
CA PHE A 163 -0.63 -3.47 -5.03
C PHE A 163 0.84 -3.52 -4.60
N SER A 164 1.27 -2.65 -3.68
CA SER A 164 2.62 -2.75 -3.10
C SER A 164 2.79 -4.03 -2.28
N ASN A 165 1.75 -4.43 -1.54
CA ASN A 165 1.71 -5.66 -0.76
C ASN A 165 1.66 -6.88 -1.70
N HIS A 166 0.94 -6.81 -2.82
CA HIS A 166 0.99 -7.82 -3.88
C HIS A 166 2.42 -8.06 -4.41
N ILE A 167 3.13 -6.96 -4.73
CA ILE A 167 4.51 -7.03 -5.23
C ILE A 167 5.44 -7.61 -4.16
N LEU A 168 5.31 -7.16 -2.91
CA LEU A 168 6.14 -7.65 -1.81
C LEU A 168 5.85 -9.11 -1.48
N HIS A 169 4.58 -9.51 -1.42
CA HIS A 169 4.17 -10.91 -1.28
C HIS A 169 4.86 -11.79 -2.33
N THR A 170 4.75 -11.42 -3.61
CA THR A 170 5.40 -12.16 -4.70
C THR A 170 6.91 -12.31 -4.46
N LYS A 171 7.59 -11.23 -4.05
CA LYS A 171 9.03 -11.22 -3.79
C LYS A 171 9.43 -12.09 -2.59
N TYR A 172 8.73 -11.97 -1.47
CA TYR A 172 8.99 -12.79 -0.29
C TYR A 172 8.67 -14.27 -0.53
N SER A 173 7.65 -14.58 -1.33
CA SER A 173 7.30 -15.94 -1.73
C SER A 173 8.40 -16.58 -2.60
N CYS A 174 9.00 -15.84 -3.53
CA CYS A 174 10.18 -16.31 -4.28
C CYS A 174 11.36 -16.64 -3.36
N LEU A 175 11.66 -15.76 -2.40
CA LEU A 175 12.71 -16.00 -1.40
C LEU A 175 12.41 -17.23 -0.54
N LYS A 176 11.17 -17.37 -0.04
CA LYS A 176 10.70 -18.53 0.74
C LYS A 176 10.86 -19.83 -0.06
N ALA A 177 10.46 -19.84 -1.33
CA ALA A 177 10.60 -21.00 -2.21
C ALA A 177 12.07 -21.37 -2.47
N SER A 178 12.96 -20.39 -2.63
CA SER A 178 14.40 -20.64 -2.86
C SER A 178 15.08 -21.44 -1.73
N GLY A 179 14.67 -21.23 -0.49
CA GLY A 179 15.17 -21.99 0.67
C GLY A 179 14.71 -23.45 0.67
N SER A 180 13.54 -23.73 0.07
CA SER A 180 12.95 -25.08 0.02
C SER A 180 13.52 -25.96 -1.11
N SER A 181 13.84 -25.38 -2.28
CA SER A 181 14.41 -26.14 -3.42
C SER A 181 15.85 -26.59 -3.23
N ALA A 182 16.53 -26.08 -2.22
CA ALA A 182 17.93 -26.37 -1.97
C ALA A 182 18.17 -27.52 -0.96
N ALA A 183 17.09 -28.26 -0.62
CA ALA A 183 17.12 -29.60 -0.01
C ALA A 183 17.87 -30.66 -0.86
N SER A 184 18.41 -30.29 -2.02
CA SER A 184 19.27 -31.08 -2.90
C SER A 184 20.78 -30.85 -2.71
N GLY A 185 21.22 -30.05 -1.72
CA GLY A 185 22.62 -30.08 -1.25
C GLY A 185 23.33 -28.75 -0.98
N ARG A 186 22.71 -27.58 -1.19
CA ARG A 186 23.27 -26.26 -0.80
C ARG A 186 22.14 -25.26 -0.45
N ALA A 187 21.39 -25.51 0.63
CA ALA A 187 20.35 -24.59 1.07
C ALA A 187 20.89 -23.31 1.70
N ALA A 188 20.58 -22.18 1.05
CA ALA A 188 20.66 -20.89 1.71
C ALA A 188 19.58 -20.85 2.80
N VAL A 189 20.01 -20.70 4.05
CA VAL A 189 19.09 -20.57 5.19
C VAL A 189 18.28 -19.29 5.02
N VAL A 190 16.97 -19.42 4.77
CA VAL A 190 16.06 -18.29 4.67
C VAL A 190 15.65 -17.87 6.09
N PRO A 191 15.86 -16.61 6.49
CA PRO A 191 15.47 -16.14 7.81
C PRO A 191 13.95 -16.23 8.04
N GLU A 192 13.53 -16.53 9.27
CA GLU A 192 12.12 -16.70 9.62
C GLU A 192 11.25 -15.45 9.34
N PHE A 193 11.80 -14.24 9.50
CA PHE A 193 11.05 -13.01 9.20
C PHE A 193 10.68 -12.91 7.71
N VAL A 194 11.49 -13.48 6.81
CA VAL A 194 11.23 -13.49 5.35
C VAL A 194 10.06 -14.42 5.03
N SER A 195 9.96 -15.58 5.69
CA SER A 195 8.87 -16.52 5.45
C SER A 195 7.54 -16.02 6.02
N LYS A 196 7.56 -15.34 7.16
CA LYS A 196 6.39 -14.68 7.78
C LYS A 196 5.91 -13.47 6.98
N ALA A 197 6.81 -12.71 6.36
CA ALA A 197 6.48 -11.52 5.57
C ALA A 197 5.57 -11.85 4.37
N ALA A 198 5.79 -12.97 3.68
CA ALA A 198 4.95 -13.38 2.56
C ALA A 198 3.48 -13.52 2.97
N ASP A 199 3.23 -14.27 4.05
CA ASP A 199 1.87 -14.58 4.52
C ASP A 199 1.17 -13.30 5.04
N MET A 200 1.93 -12.44 5.72
CA MET A 200 1.48 -11.11 6.14
C MET A 200 1.03 -10.24 4.96
N TYR A 201 1.81 -10.22 3.88
CA TYR A 201 1.53 -9.38 2.72
C TYR A 201 0.28 -9.82 1.94
N ALA A 202 0.05 -11.13 1.83
CA ALA A 202 -1.17 -11.66 1.23
C ALA A 202 -2.44 -11.26 2.01
N ALA A 203 -2.37 -11.30 3.35
CA ALA A 203 -3.52 -10.94 4.20
C ALA A 203 -3.84 -9.44 4.13
N THR A 204 -2.81 -8.59 4.15
CA THR A 204 -2.96 -7.12 4.13
C THR A 204 -3.34 -6.60 2.75
N GLU A 205 -2.89 -7.24 1.65
CA GLU A 205 -3.35 -6.96 0.28
C GLU A 205 -4.88 -7.02 0.18
N THR A 206 -5.48 -8.12 0.64
CA THR A 206 -6.94 -8.34 0.59
C THR A 206 -7.71 -7.26 1.38
N PHE A 207 -7.20 -6.92 2.56
CA PHE A 207 -7.79 -5.84 3.38
C PHE A 207 -7.77 -4.50 2.64
N HIS A 208 -6.62 -4.11 2.08
CA HIS A 208 -6.46 -2.85 1.38
C HIS A 208 -7.25 -2.78 0.06
N GLU A 209 -7.39 -3.90 -0.67
CA GLU A 209 -8.24 -3.95 -1.88
C GLU A 209 -9.70 -3.68 -1.53
N ALA A 210 -10.22 -4.32 -0.48
CA ALA A 210 -11.60 -4.07 -0.02
C ALA A 210 -11.81 -2.61 0.41
N GLN A 211 -10.85 -2.03 1.12
CA GLN A 211 -10.91 -0.62 1.54
C GLN A 211 -10.83 0.36 0.36
N SER A 212 -10.13 0.00 -0.73
CA SER A 212 -9.97 0.86 -1.91
C SER A 212 -11.28 1.11 -2.67
N VAL A 213 -12.30 0.27 -2.50
CA VAL A 213 -13.59 0.41 -3.19
C VAL A 213 -14.73 0.82 -2.27
N THR A 214 -14.55 0.70 -0.95
CA THR A 214 -15.62 0.92 0.04
C THR A 214 -15.50 2.22 0.81
N LEU A 215 -14.30 2.80 0.89
CA LEU A 215 -14.07 3.96 1.75
C LEU A 215 -14.32 5.28 1.03
N PRO A 216 -15.26 6.12 1.51
CA PRO A 216 -15.39 7.48 1.03
C PRO A 216 -14.23 8.37 1.51
N THR A 217 -14.02 9.49 0.83
CA THR A 217 -13.15 10.58 1.31
C THR A 217 -13.83 11.30 2.48
N ASP A 218 -13.09 11.59 3.55
CA ASP A 218 -13.55 12.47 4.64
C ASP A 218 -13.10 13.92 4.37
N PHE A 219 -14.04 14.77 3.96
CA PHE A 219 -13.73 16.16 3.61
C PHE A 219 -13.34 17.00 4.83
N GLY A 220 -13.84 16.67 6.02
CA GLY A 220 -13.45 17.34 7.26
C GLY A 220 -11.97 17.10 7.55
N VAL A 221 -11.53 15.84 7.44
CA VAL A 221 -10.11 15.49 7.60
C VAL A 221 -9.26 16.12 6.51
N ALA A 222 -9.70 16.15 5.26
CA ALA A 222 -8.95 16.79 4.17
C ALA A 222 -8.65 18.26 4.46
N ILE A 223 -9.64 19.01 4.98
CA ILE A 223 -9.45 20.41 5.39
C ILE A 223 -8.46 20.50 6.57
N VAL A 224 -8.63 19.69 7.61
CA VAL A 224 -7.73 19.67 8.78
C VAL A 224 -6.28 19.37 8.36
N MET A 225 -6.08 18.37 7.49
CA MET A 225 -4.76 17.99 6.99
C MET A 225 -4.13 19.09 6.14
N LEU A 226 -4.91 19.74 5.27
CA LEU A 226 -4.43 20.89 4.49
C LEU A 226 -3.98 22.03 5.42
N LEU A 227 -4.75 22.35 6.45
CA LEU A 227 -4.38 23.37 7.43
C LEU A 227 -3.10 22.99 8.19
N LEU A 228 -2.94 21.73 8.59
CA LEU A 228 -1.72 21.26 9.25
C LEU A 228 -0.51 21.35 8.31
N ILE A 229 -0.65 20.94 7.06
CA ILE A 229 0.43 21.05 6.04
C ILE A 229 0.83 22.52 5.86
N LEU A 230 -0.14 23.42 5.74
CA LEU A 230 0.13 24.85 5.60
C LEU A 230 0.78 25.44 6.85
N PHE A 231 0.30 25.07 8.04
CA PHE A 231 0.86 25.54 9.31
C PHE A 231 2.31 25.10 9.52
N PHE A 232 2.66 23.86 9.14
CA PHE A 232 4.03 23.35 9.26
C PHE A 232 4.94 23.76 8.10
N ALA A 233 4.39 24.29 7.01
CA ALA A 233 5.15 24.83 5.89
C ALA A 233 5.41 26.35 5.99
N ALA A 234 4.69 27.04 6.88
CA ALA A 234 4.85 28.47 7.19
C ALA A 234 5.88 28.70 8.31
#